data_AF-A0A726B787-F1
#
_entry.id   AF-A0A726B787-F1
#
_cell.length_a   1.000
_cell.length_b   1.000
_cell.length_c   1.000
_cell.angle_alpha   90.00
_cell.angle_beta   90.00
_cell.angle_gamma   90.00
#
_symmetry.space_group_name_H-M   'P 1'
#
loop_
_entity.id
_entity.type
_entity.pdbx_description
1 polymer ?
#
loop_
_entity_poly.entity_id
_entity_poly.type
_entity_poly.pdbx_seq_one_letter_code
_entity_poly.pdbx_strand_id
1 'polypeptide(L)'
;MEPVSRYGEDTEVYRIQDEPDAVYTEQEQQRLDELQELYDENQTASDETDTMESEIEAIECAAQLRAWTLEMRAQSGVVVSWRHGEICVQRGVSLREQSE
;
A
#
# COMPACT_ATOMS: atom_id res chain seq x y z
N MET A 1 -14.10 -7.52 -11.85
CA MET A 1 -13.97 -6.07 -12.06
C MET A 1 -12.49 -5.78 -12.02
N GLU A 2 -11.97 -5.10 -13.03
CA GLU A 2 -10.55 -4.80 -13.15
C GLU A 2 -10.16 -3.61 -12.25
N PRO A 3 -8.90 -3.51 -11.81
CA PRO A 3 -8.42 -2.32 -11.11
C PRO A 3 -8.50 -1.10 -12.02
N VAL A 4 -8.93 0.04 -11.47
CA VAL A 4 -8.87 1.34 -12.15
C VAL A 4 -7.43 1.60 -12.58
N SER A 5 -7.21 1.86 -13.85
CA SER A 5 -5.87 2.12 -14.38
C SER A 5 -5.56 3.61 -14.45
N ARG A 6 -4.28 3.98 -14.36
CA ARG A 6 -3.83 5.37 -14.59
C ARG A 6 -3.82 5.76 -16.08
N TYR A 7 -4.29 4.89 -16.97
CA TYR A 7 -4.18 5.00 -18.42
C TYR A 7 -5.52 4.68 -19.09
N GLY A 8 -5.62 4.90 -20.41
CA GLY A 8 -6.83 4.57 -21.17
C GLY A 8 -8.07 5.32 -20.69
N GLU A 9 -9.24 4.70 -20.84
CA GLU A 9 -10.56 5.29 -20.55
C GLU A 9 -10.74 5.63 -19.06
N ASP A 10 -10.07 4.90 -18.15
CA ASP A 10 -10.13 5.18 -16.70
C ASP A 10 -9.59 6.58 -16.36
N THR A 11 -8.63 7.11 -17.12
CA THR A 11 -8.06 8.45 -16.85
C THR A 11 -9.07 9.58 -17.10
N GLU A 12 -10.11 9.31 -17.92
CA GLU A 12 -11.16 10.27 -18.23
C GLU A 12 -12.19 10.33 -17.10
N VAL A 13 -12.45 9.19 -16.44
CA VAL A 13 -13.47 9.04 -15.40
C VAL A 13 -12.91 9.22 -13.99
N TYR A 14 -11.70 8.71 -13.75
CA TYR A 14 -11.11 8.62 -12.41
C TYR A 14 -9.83 9.45 -12.29
N ARG A 15 -9.60 9.98 -11.09
CA ARG A 15 -8.34 10.56 -10.64
C ARG A 15 -7.81 9.67 -9.53
N ILE A 16 -6.61 9.14 -9.72
CA ILE A 16 -5.89 8.36 -8.71
C ILE A 16 -4.85 9.30 -8.07
N GLN A 17 -4.97 9.55 -6.77
CA GLN A 17 -3.95 10.29 -6.01
C GLN A 17 -2.65 9.50 -5.94
N ASP A 18 -1.54 10.20 -5.75
CA ASP A 18 -0.26 9.54 -5.48
C ASP A 18 -0.29 8.91 -4.09
N GLU A 19 0.33 7.74 -3.97
CA GLU A 19 0.41 7.06 -2.68
C GLU A 19 1.45 7.80 -1.83
N PRO A 20 1.11 8.24 -0.61
CA PRO A 20 2.07 8.94 0.24
C PRO A 20 3.22 8.02 0.65
N ASP A 21 4.33 8.62 1.07
CA ASP A 21 5.47 7.89 1.63
C ASP A 21 5.12 7.35 3.03
N ALA A 22 5.52 6.11 3.32
CA ALA A 22 5.18 5.43 4.55
C ALA A 22 5.78 6.16 5.77
N VAL A 23 4.92 6.53 6.72
CA VAL A 23 5.36 7.26 7.92
C VAL A 23 5.53 6.27 9.06
N TYR A 24 6.75 5.84 9.37
CA TYR A 24 7.08 4.91 10.47
C TYR A 24 7.11 5.60 11.84
N THR A 25 6.72 4.89 12.90
CA THR A 25 7.05 5.27 14.28
C THR A 25 8.47 4.83 14.62
N GLU A 26 9.05 5.42 15.67
CA GLU A 26 10.39 5.03 16.16
C GLU A 26 10.47 3.54 16.50
N GLN A 27 9.41 2.98 17.08
CA GLN A 27 9.35 1.56 17.43
C GLN A 27 9.30 0.65 16.20
N GLU A 28 8.47 0.99 15.22
CA GLU A 28 8.39 0.22 13.97
C GLU A 28 9.69 0.30 13.17
N GLN A 29 10.35 1.46 13.17
CA GLN A 29 11.62 1.64 12.49
C GLN A 29 12.72 0.79 13.13
N GLN A 30 12.86 0.85 14.47
CA GLN A 30 13.77 -0.04 15.20
C GLN A 30 13.48 -1.52 14.92
N ARG A 31 12.21 -1.91 14.90
CA ARG A 31 11.81 -3.30 14.62
C ARG A 31 12.17 -3.73 13.20
N LEU A 32 12.02 -2.84 12.21
CA LEU A 32 12.42 -3.09 10.83
C LEU A 32 13.93 -3.25 10.70
N ASP A 33 14.72 -2.37 11.34
CA ASP A 33 16.18 -2.49 11.37
C ASP A 33 16.60 -3.86 11.95
N GLU A 34 16.04 -4.26 13.10
CA GLU A 34 16.32 -5.57 13.71
C GLU A 34 15.92 -6.75 12.79
N LEU A 35 14.75 -6.70 12.16
CA LEU A 35 14.27 -7.74 11.25
C LEU A 35 15.15 -7.84 10.00
N GLN A 36 15.60 -6.71 9.46
CA GLN A 36 16.52 -6.67 8.32
C GLN A 36 17.86 -7.28 8.66
N GLU A 37 18.45 -6.93 9.81
CA GLU A 37 19.72 -7.52 10.25
C GLU A 37 19.60 -9.05 10.36
N LEU A 38 18.54 -9.55 10.99
CA LEU A 38 18.29 -11.00 11.12
C LEU A 38 18.05 -11.68 9.76
N TYR A 39 17.38 -11.02 8.83
CA TYR A 39 17.14 -11.56 7.49
C TYR A 39 18.44 -11.64 6.67
N ASP A 40 19.29 -10.61 6.74
CA ASP A 40 20.61 -10.59 6.09
C ASP A 40 21.56 -11.66 6.65
N GLU A 41 21.45 -11.95 7.95
CA GLU A 41 22.15 -13.07 8.60
C GLU A 41 21.55 -14.43 8.17
N ASN A 42 20.23 -14.52 8.02
CA ASN A 42 19.50 -15.71 7.62
C ASN A 42 19.31 -15.79 6.10
N GLN A 43 20.40 -16.13 5.38
CA GLN A 43 20.41 -16.20 3.91
C GLN A 43 19.72 -17.45 3.32
N THR A 44 18.80 -18.07 4.05
CA THR A 44 18.12 -19.30 3.64
C THR A 44 16.62 -19.15 3.72
N ALA A 45 15.92 -19.50 2.64
CA ALA A 45 14.47 -19.60 2.66
C ALA A 45 14.03 -20.65 3.70
N SER A 46 13.40 -20.18 4.77
CA SER A 46 12.96 -20.94 5.93
C SER A 46 11.59 -20.43 6.39
N ASP A 47 10.91 -21.20 7.24
CA ASP A 47 9.71 -20.75 7.96
C ASP A 47 10.00 -19.50 8.81
N GLU A 48 11.22 -19.38 9.31
CA GLU A 48 11.69 -18.21 10.06
C GLU A 48 11.78 -16.96 9.17
N THR A 49 12.32 -17.07 7.95
CA THR A 49 12.42 -15.92 7.04
C THR A 49 11.05 -15.52 6.49
N ASP A 50 10.16 -16.47 6.23
CA ASP A 50 8.76 -16.20 5.83
C ASP A 50 7.99 -15.45 6.92
N THR A 51 8.22 -15.82 8.19
CA THR A 51 7.68 -15.10 9.34
C THR A 51 8.22 -13.67 9.42
N MET A 52 9.53 -13.49 9.19
CA MET A 52 10.16 -12.15 9.18
C MET A 52 9.61 -11.28 8.04
N GLU A 53 9.50 -11.82 6.82
CA GLU A 53 8.94 -11.10 5.66
C GLU A 53 7.49 -10.69 5.91
N SER A 54 6.69 -11.58 6.49
CA SER A 54 5.30 -11.28 6.89
C SER A 54 5.22 -10.17 7.94
N GLU A 55 6.15 -10.14 8.90
CA GLU A 55 6.20 -9.09 9.92
C GLU A 55 6.62 -7.73 9.31
N ILE A 56 7.62 -7.73 8.41
CA ILE A 56 8.03 -6.54 7.65
C ILE A 56 6.85 -5.99 6.86
N GLU A 57 6.17 -6.83 6.07
CA GLU A 57 5.01 -6.41 5.26
C GLU A 57 3.89 -5.83 6.13
N ALA A 58 3.65 -6.42 7.31
CA ALA A 58 2.65 -5.91 8.24
C ALA A 58 3.00 -4.51 8.77
N ILE A 59 4.28 -4.26 9.09
CA ILE A 59 4.77 -2.95 9.54
C ILE A 59 4.66 -1.92 8.40
N GLU A 60 5.12 -2.27 7.20
CA GLU A 60 5.04 -1.39 6.03
C GLU A 60 3.59 -1.03 5.71
N CYS A 61 2.68 -2.01 5.74
CA CYS A 61 1.25 -1.79 5.51
C CYS A 61 0.65 -0.85 6.56
N ALA A 62 1.00 -1.01 7.84
CA ALA A 62 0.53 -0.13 8.91
C ALA A 62 1.06 1.30 8.76
N ALA A 63 2.35 1.44 8.44
CA ALA A 63 2.98 2.73 8.19
C ALA A 63 2.38 3.44 6.98
N GLN A 64 2.09 2.69 5.91
CA GLN A 64 1.45 3.22 4.73
C GLN A 64 0.03 3.69 5.00
N LEU A 65 -0.75 2.89 5.74
CA LEU A 65 -2.10 3.27 6.17
C LEU A 65 -2.12 4.54 7.02
N ARG A 66 -1.09 4.74 7.86
CA ARG A 66 -0.94 5.93 8.69
C ARG A 66 -0.55 7.17 7.89
N ALA A 67 0.21 7.01 6.82
CA ALA A 67 0.59 8.10 5.92
C ALA A 67 -0.61 8.75 5.22
N TRP A 68 -1.70 8.00 5.01
CA TRP A 68 -2.96 8.53 4.48
C TRP A 68 -3.65 9.46 5.49
N THR A 69 -3.48 10.77 5.29
CA THR A 69 -4.13 11.80 6.12
C THR A 69 -5.66 11.73 6.04
N LEU A 70 -6.34 12.25 7.07
CA LEU A 70 -7.80 12.34 7.09
C LEU A 70 -8.36 13.15 5.91
N GLU A 71 -7.64 14.19 5.48
CA GLU A 71 -8.02 15.02 4.34
C GLU A 71 -7.99 14.22 3.03
N MET A 72 -6.88 13.51 2.75
CA MET A 72 -6.75 12.68 1.55
C MET A 72 -7.85 11.61 1.49
N ARG A 73 -8.13 10.98 2.64
CA ARG A 73 -9.17 9.96 2.79
C ARG A 73 -10.59 10.53 2.69
N ALA A 74 -10.79 11.81 3.01
CA ALA A 74 -12.09 12.45 2.86
C ALA A 74 -12.37 12.85 1.40
N GLN A 75 -11.32 13.16 0.63
CA GLN A 75 -11.41 13.57 -0.76
C GLN A 75 -11.42 12.40 -1.75
N SER A 76 -11.13 11.18 -1.30
CA SER A 76 -10.99 10.00 -2.15
C SER A 76 -11.55 8.73 -1.53
N GLY A 77 -11.93 7.80 -2.39
CA GLY A 77 -12.39 6.47 -2.01
C GLY A 77 -11.32 5.40 -2.15
N VAL A 78 -11.76 4.17 -1.85
CA VAL A 78 -10.98 2.95 -2.02
C VAL A 78 -11.70 2.06 -3.04
N VAL A 79 -10.99 1.59 -4.05
CA VAL A 79 -11.48 0.59 -4.99
C VAL A 79 -10.86 -0.76 -4.63
N VAL A 80 -11.71 -1.76 -4.45
CA VAL A 80 -11.29 -3.15 -4.25
C VAL A 80 -11.69 -3.94 -5.49
N SER A 81 -10.73 -4.67 -6.05
CA SER A 81 -10.92 -5.46 -7.26
C SER A 81 -10.30 -6.84 -7.10
N TRP A 82 -10.70 -7.78 -7.95
CA TRP A 82 -10.15 -9.14 -7.98
C TRP A 82 -9.47 -9.36 -9.32
N ARG A 83 -8.16 -9.63 -9.29
CA ARG A 83 -7.34 -9.80 -10.50
C ARG A 83 -6.34 -10.92 -10.26
N HIS A 84 -6.14 -11.82 -11.23
CA HIS A 84 -5.14 -12.90 -11.17
C HIS A 84 -5.14 -13.78 -9.91
N GLY A 85 -6.28 -13.90 -9.20
CA GLY A 85 -6.38 -14.72 -7.99
C GLY A 85 -6.02 -13.97 -6.70
N GLU A 86 -5.75 -12.67 -6.79
CA GLU A 86 -5.46 -11.79 -5.65
C GLU A 86 -6.47 -10.64 -5.55
N ILE A 87 -6.60 -10.11 -4.32
CA ILE A 87 -7.38 -8.91 -4.03
C ILE A 87 -6.47 -7.70 -4.25
N CYS A 88 -6.85 -6.81 -5.16
CA CYS A 88 -6.14 -5.54 -5.36
C CYS A 88 -6.91 -4.40 -4.68
N VAL A 89 -6.26 -3.71 -3.74
CA VAL A 89 -6.82 -2.55 -3.01
C VAL A 89 -6.14 -1.27 -3.49
N GLN A 90 -6.91 -0.34 -4.05
CA GLN A 90 -6.42 0.95 -4.52
C GLN A 90 -7.04 2.08 -3.71
N ARG A 91 -6.20 2.84 -3.00
CA ARG A 91 -6.59 4.03 -2.24
C ARG A 91 -6.39 5.28 -3.09
N GLY A 92 -7.02 6.39 -2.72
CA GLY A 92 -6.82 7.64 -3.43
C GLY A 92 -7.63 7.78 -4.71
N VAL A 93 -8.67 6.96 -4.93
CA VAL A 93 -9.46 7.01 -6.16
C VAL A 93 -10.65 7.96 -5.99
N SER A 94 -10.71 9.00 -6.82
CA SER A 94 -11.83 9.95 -6.87
C SER A 94 -12.39 10.02 -8.30
N LEU A 95 -13.67 10.36 -8.44
CA LEU A 95 -14.23 10.69 -9.76
C LEU A 95 -13.65 12.03 -10.23
N ARG A 96 -13.41 12.16 -11.53
CA ARG A 96 -13.18 13.46 -12.13
C ARG A 96 -14.51 14.21 -12.21
N GLU A 97 -14.51 15.46 -11.75
CA GLU A 97 -15.60 16.39 -12.07
C GLU A 97 -15.66 16.50 -13.60
N GLN A 98 -16.79 16.15 -14.19
CA GLN A 98 -17.02 16.45 -15.61
C GLN A 98 -17.01 17.98 -15.72
N SER A 99 -15.99 18.54 -16.35
CA SER A 99 -16.03 19.94 -16.75
C SER A 99 -17.14 20.06 -17.79
N GLU A 100 -18.26 20.67 -17.41
CA GLU A 100 -19.31 21.13 -18.33
C GLU A 100 -18.78 22.15 -19.34
#